data_AF-A0A521UJS5-F1
#
_entry.id   AF-A0A521UJS5-F1
#
_cell.length_a   1.000
_cell.length_b   1.000
_cell.length_c   1.000
_cell.angle_alpha   90.00
_cell.angle_beta   90.00
_cell.angle_gamma   90.00
#
_symmetry.space_group_name_H-M   'P 1'
#
loop_
_entity.id
_entity.type
_entity.pdbx_description
1 polymer ?
#
loop_
_entity_poly.entity_id
_entity_poly.type
_entity_poly.pdbx_seq_one_letter_code
_entity_poly.pdbx_strand_id
1 'polypeptide(L)' 'MNELVETASSLGVSFEASPYGRWVRMEDSHGRFVYVIRKPWDGPYVVYCDSLRQQLPQDYGDPESAIQAGLRYLA' A
#
# COMPACT_ATOMS: atom_id res chain seq x y z
N MET A 1 11.56 0.73 -13.02
CA MET A 1 11.34 0.61 -11.56
C MET A 1 9.83 0.53 -11.35
N ASN A 2 9.33 -0.06 -10.26
CA ASN A 2 7.89 -0.31 -10.12
C ASN A 2 7.19 0.95 -9.60
N GLU A 3 6.18 1.42 -10.33
CA GLU A 3 5.43 2.65 -10.02
C GLU A 3 4.99 2.74 -8.55
N LEU A 4 4.50 1.65 -7.96
CA LEU A 4 4.07 1.62 -6.55
C LEU A 4 5.22 1.91 -5.57
N VAL A 5 6.41 1.38 -5.87
CA VAL A 5 7.61 1.56 -5.05
C VAL A 5 8.17 2.97 -5.23
N GLU A 6 8.13 3.51 -6.45
CA GLU A 6 8.54 4.88 -6.75
C GLU A 6 7.66 5.89 -6.01
N THR A 7 6.33 5.70 -6.05
CA THR A 7 5.38 6.54 -5.34
C THR A 7 5.54 6.43 -3.82
N ALA A 8 5.73 5.23 -3.26
CA ALA A 8 5.99 5.08 -1.84
C ALA A 8 7.29 5.81 -1.43
N SER A 9 8.34 5.73 -2.25
CA SER A 9 9.59 6.43 -2.01
C SER A 9 9.44 7.95 -2.14
N SER A 10 8.67 8.46 -3.10
CA SER A 10 8.47 9.90 -3.29
C SER A 10 7.63 10.53 -2.18
N LEU A 11 6.71 9.75 -1.60
CA LEU A 11 5.92 10.14 -0.43
C LEU A 11 6.73 10.11 0.89
N GLY A 12 7.97 9.62 0.86
CA GLY A 12 8.84 9.58 2.03
C GLY A 12 8.37 8.62 3.12
N VAL A 13 7.54 7.64 2.78
CA VAL A 13 7.06 6.64 3.75
C VAL A 13 8.11 5.57 3.97
N SER A 14 8.14 5.01 5.18
CA SER A 14 8.90 3.79 5.45
C SER A 14 8.10 2.59 4.94
N PHE A 15 8.69 1.78 4.06
CA PHE A 15 8.02 0.62 3.49
C PHE A 15 8.96 -0.54 3.22
N GLU A 16 8.41 -1.76 3.24
CA GLU A 16 9.00 -2.95 2.64
C GLU A 16 8.30 -3.21 1.31
N ALA A 17 9.05 -3.60 0.27
CA ALA A 17 8.48 -3.91 -1.04
C ALA A 17 8.72 -5.37 -1.42
N SER A 18 7.77 -5.96 -2.15
CA SER A 18 7.98 -7.28 -2.76
C SER A 18 9.14 -7.25 -3.77
N PRO A 19 9.82 -8.38 -4.05
CA PRO A 19 10.92 -8.45 -5.02
C PRO A 19 10.61 -7.93 -6.44
N TYR A 20 9.31 -7.84 -6.80
CA TYR A 20 8.85 -7.33 -8.10
C TYR A 20 8.01 -6.05 -7.98
N GLY A 21 7.96 -5.43 -6.79
CA GLY A 21 7.19 -4.21 -6.50
C GLY A 21 5.66 -4.36 -6.63
N ARG A 22 5.13 -5.58 -6.67
CA ARG A 22 3.67 -5.83 -6.76
C ARG A 22 2.90 -5.40 -5.51
N TRP A 23 3.58 -5.34 -4.38
CA TRP A 23 3.03 -4.80 -3.15
C TRP A 23 4.10 -4.04 -2.37
N VAL A 24 3.62 -3.10 -1.55
CA VAL A 24 4.39 -2.45 -0.48
C VAL A 24 3.67 -2.67 0.85
N ARG A 25 4.44 -2.91 1.91
CA ARG A 25 3.98 -3.00 3.30
C ARG A 25 4.48 -1.77 4.04
N MET A 26 3.57 -1.07 4.69
CA MET A 26 3.84 0.07 5.56
C MET A 26 3.51 -0.31 7.01
N GLU A 27 4.23 0.29 7.94
CA GLU A 27 4.10 0.04 9.39
C GLU A 27 3.97 1.38 10.13
N ASP A 28 3.13 1.43 11.17
CA ASP A 28 3.06 2.56 12.10
C ASP A 28 3.94 2.35 13.35
N SER A 29 4.03 3.37 14.19
CA SER A 29 4.78 3.29 15.45
C SER A 29 4.22 2.29 16.48
N HIS A 30 3.02 1.75 16.26
CA HIS A 30 2.37 0.76 17.13
C HIS A 30 2.48 -0.66 16.57
N GLY A 31 3.25 -0.88 15.50
CA GLY A 31 3.43 -2.19 14.86
C GLY A 31 2.21 -2.65 14.05
N ARG A 32 1.33 -1.73 13.63
CA ARG A 32 0.22 -2.03 12.73
C ARG A 32 0.73 -2.02 11.30
N PHE A 33 0.33 -3.03 10.52
CA PHE A 33 0.74 -3.16 9.12
C PHE A 33 -0.42 -2.89 8.16
N VAL A 34 -0.09 -2.20 7.07
CA VAL A 34 -0.96 -2.06 5.90
C VAL A 34 -0.19 -2.44 4.64
N TYR A 35 -0.83 -3.21 3.77
CA TYR A 35 -0.31 -3.62 2.49
C TYR A 35 -1.05 -2.89 1.37
N VAL A 36 -0.31 -2.27 0.46
CA VAL A 36 -0.86 -1.79 -0.80
C VAL A 36 -0.43 -2.76 -1.88
N ILE A 37 -1.40 -3.31 -2.61
CA ILE A 37 -1.17 -4.42 -3.55
C ILE A 37 -1.72 -3.99 -4.91
N ARG A 38 -0.90 -4.06 -5.95
CA ARG A 38 -1.34 -3.90 -7.34
C ARG A 38 -2.04 -5.18 -7.79
N LYS A 39 -3.31 -5.10 -8.22
CA LYS A 39 -4.00 -6.24 -8.84
C LYS A 39 -3.33 -6.61 -10.17
N PRO A 40 -3.39 -7.88 -10.59
CA PRO A 40 -2.90 -8.28 -11.91
C PRO A 40 -3.64 -7.55 -13.05
N TRP A 41 -2.96 -7.36 -14.20
CA TRP A 41 -3.47 -6.80 -15.47
C TRP A 41 -4.03 -5.36 -15.42
N ASP A 42 -3.16 -4.36 -15.19
CA ASP A 42 -3.56 -2.93 -15.04
C ASP A 42 -4.74 -2.71 -14.09
N GLY A 43 -4.94 -3.66 -13.18
CA GLY A 43 -5.99 -3.60 -12.19
C GLY A 43 -5.67 -2.56 -11.12
N PRO A 44 -6.71 -2.06 -10.43
CA PRO A 44 -6.56 -1.08 -9.38
C PRO A 44 -5.68 -1.60 -8.23
N TYR A 45 -5.20 -0.67 -7.41
CA TYR A 45 -4.53 -0.95 -6.17
C TYR A 45 -5.57 -1.25 -5.08
N VAL A 46 -5.26 -2.20 -4.21
CA VAL A 46 -6.04 -2.48 -3.00
C VAL A 46 -5.21 -2.24 -1.77
N VAL A 47 -5.90 -1.91 -0.69
CA VAL A 47 -5.30 -1.71 0.61
C VAL A 47 -5.80 -2.82 1.54
N TYR A 48 -4.88 -3.58 2.12
CA TYR A 48 -5.18 -4.63 3.08
C TYR A 48 -4.59 -4.25 4.44
N CYS A 49 -5.43 -4.17 5.47
CA CYS A 49 -5.00 -3.85 6.83
C CYS A 49 -4.85 -5.16 7.62
N ASP A 50 -3.64 -5.46 8.05
CA ASP A 50 -3.35 -6.72 8.76
C ASP A 50 -3.99 -6.75 10.15
N SER A 51 -3.97 -5.62 10.86
CA SER A 51 -4.57 -5.47 12.19
C SER A 51 -6.07 -5.79 12.19
N LEU A 52 -6.76 -5.46 11.09
CA LEU A 52 -8.19 -5.73 10.92
C LEU A 52 -8.46 -7.03 10.14
N ARG A 53 -7.39 -7.69 9.64
CA ARG A 53 -7.42 -8.87 8.77
C ARG A 53 -8.40 -8.73 7.60
N GLN A 54 -8.55 -7.52 7.08
CA GLN A 54 -9.52 -7.19 6.05
C GLN A 54 -8.96 -6.25 5.00
N GLN A 55 -9.44 -6.41 3.78
CA GLN A 55 -9.24 -5.45 2.71
C GLN A 55 -10.15 -4.25 2.94
N LEU A 56 -9.65 -3.05 2.63
CA LEU A 56 -10.53 -1.91 2.47
C LEU A 56 -11.50 -2.16 1.32
N PRO A 57 -12.76 -1.72 1.43
CA PRO A 57 -13.79 -1.98 0.42
C PRO A 57 -13.55 -1.24 -0.90
N GLN A 58 -12.55 -0.35 -0.95
CA GLN A 58 -12.26 0.51 -2.08
C GLN A 58 -11.07 0.00 -2.89
N ASP A 59 -11.28 -0.02 -4.21
CA ASP A 59 -10.23 -0.13 -5.22
C ASP A 59 -9.73 1.29 -5.59
N TYR A 60 -8.42 1.44 -5.76
CA TYR A 60 -7.76 2.72 -6.06
C TYR A 60 -7.17 2.71 -7.47
N GLY A 61 -7.44 3.74 -8.26
CA GLY A 61 -6.97 3.81 -9.65
C GLY A 61 -5.47 4.10 -9.80
N ASP A 62 -4.85 4.65 -8.75
CA ASP A 62 -3.46 5.10 -8.75
C ASP A 62 -2.77 4.70 -7.43
N PRO A 63 -1.43 4.52 -7.43
CA PRO A 63 -0.69 4.06 -6.26
C PRO A 63 -0.67 5.10 -5.14
N GLU A 64 -0.69 6.39 -5.46
CA GLU A 64 -0.62 7.48 -4.46
C GLU A 64 -1.87 7.48 -3.58
N SER A 65 -3.05 7.45 -4.19
CA SER A 65 -4.34 7.37 -3.49
C SER A 65 -4.40 6.13 -2.60
N ALA A 66 -3.91 4.99 -3.09
CA ALA A 66 -3.90 3.74 -2.33
C ALA A 66 -2.96 3.81 -1.12
N ILE A 67 -1.75 4.36 -1.30
CA ILE A 67 -0.78 4.56 -0.22
C ILE A 67 -1.33 5.53 0.82
N GLN A 68 -1.85 6.68 0.40
CA GLN A 68 -2.43 7.66 1.31
C GLN A 68 -3.63 7.09 2.08
N ALA A 69 -4.48 6.30 1.42
CA ALA A 69 -5.56 5.60 2.11
C ALA A 69 -5.00 4.64 3.16
N GLY A 70 -3.99 3.84 2.83
CA GLY A 70 -3.33 2.97 3.79
C GLY A 70 -2.75 3.71 4.99
N LEU A 71 -2.08 4.84 4.77
CA LEU A 71 -1.53 5.68 5.85
C LEU A 71 -2.61 6.25 6.76
N ARG A 72 -3.78 6.62 6.23
CA ARG A 72 -4.91 7.10 7.05
C ARG A 72 -5.46 6.03 7.99
N TYR A 73 -5.28 4.74 7.68
CA TYR A 73 -5.61 3.64 8.58
C TYR A 73 -4.50 3.33 9.59
N LEU A 74 -3.28 3.81 9.35
CA LEU A 74 -2.13 3.72 10.25
C LEU A 74 -2.01 4.91 11.21
N ALA A 75 -2.63 6.04 10.90
CA ALA A 75 -2.78 7.18 11.82
C ALA A 75 -3.76 6.86 12.97
#